data_AF-A0A7I9Y078-F1
#
_entry.id   AF-A0A7I9Y078-F1
#
_cell.length_a   1.000
_cell.length_b   1.000
_cell.length_c   1.000
_cell.angle_alpha   90.00
_cell.angle_beta   90.00
_cell.angle_gamma   90.00
#
_symmetry.space_group_name_H-M   'P 1'
#
loop_
_entity.id
_entity.type
_entity.pdbx_description
1 polymer ?
#
loop_
_entity_poly.entity_id
_entity_poly.type
_entity_poly.pdbx_seq_one_letter_code
_entity_poly.pdbx_strand_id
1 'polypeptide(L)'
;MKPAGVHHVAICVADAQKGLAFYRDVLGMTQLPRPDLGPGYWLDAGGQQVHLMESATPPPGAAHFAIRVDDLEAAVADLQEQGVEVQRVPFIPGAGYQAFLHDPFGNVVELNQPE
;
A
#
# COMPACT_ATOMS: atom_id res chain seq x y z
N MET A 1 -10.75 -26.36 -5.53
CA MET A 1 -9.45 -25.72 -5.80
C MET A 1 -9.08 -24.90 -4.57
N LYS A 2 -7.82 -24.89 -4.10
CA LYS A 2 -7.34 -24.14 -2.93
C LYS A 2 -6.25 -23.15 -3.39
N PRO A 3 -6.36 -21.84 -3.10
CA PRO A 3 -5.35 -20.87 -3.50
C PRO A 3 -4.03 -21.10 -2.72
N ALA A 4 -2.90 -20.80 -3.36
CA ALA A 4 -1.59 -20.83 -2.72
C ALA A 4 -1.26 -19.53 -1.95
N GLY A 5 -1.91 -18.43 -2.30
CA GLY A 5 -1.71 -17.12 -1.68
C GLY A 5 -2.29 -16.00 -2.54
N VAL A 6 -2.19 -14.76 -2.06
CA VAL A 6 -2.43 -13.56 -2.86
C VAL A 6 -1.20 -13.33 -3.72
N HIS A 7 -1.38 -13.27 -5.05
CA HIS A 7 -0.27 -12.97 -5.95
C HIS A 7 0.05 -11.46 -5.95
N HIS A 8 -0.99 -10.63 -6.09
CA HIS A 8 -0.87 -9.18 -6.16
C HIS A 8 -2.21 -8.53 -5.81
N VAL A 9 -2.15 -7.24 -5.51
CA VAL A 9 -3.30 -6.34 -5.50
C VAL A 9 -3.15 -5.31 -6.60
N ALA A 10 -4.26 -4.85 -7.16
CA ALA A 10 -4.27 -3.80 -8.17
C ALA A 10 -5.17 -2.66 -7.72
N ILE A 11 -4.65 -1.43 -7.81
CA ILE A 11 -5.34 -0.23 -7.37
C ILE A 11 -5.33 0.83 -8.47
N CYS A 12 -6.35 1.68 -8.46
CA CYS A 12 -6.44 2.81 -9.37
C CYS A 12 -5.76 4.02 -8.73
N VAL A 13 -4.96 4.72 -9.52
CA VAL A 13 -4.37 6.02 -9.16
C VAL A 13 -4.73 7.02 -10.25
N ALA A 14 -5.02 8.27 -9.90
CA ALA A 14 -5.39 9.27 -10.91
C ALA A 14 -4.19 9.79 -11.73
N ASP A 15 -2.96 9.51 -11.26
CA ASP A 15 -1.69 9.87 -11.89
C ASP A 15 -0.64 8.82 -11.53
N ALA A 16 -0.24 7.99 -12.50
CA ALA A 16 0.67 6.87 -12.26
C ALA A 16 2.04 7.32 -11.77
N GLN A 17 2.53 8.48 -12.22
CA GLN A 17 3.85 8.98 -11.83
C GLN A 17 3.86 9.45 -10.38
N LYS A 18 2.81 10.15 -9.95
CA LYS A 18 2.65 10.54 -8.54
C LYS A 18 2.40 9.32 -7.66
N GLY A 19 1.66 8.33 -8.15
CA GLY A 19 1.50 7.04 -7.47
C GLY A 19 2.83 6.33 -7.27
N LEU A 20 3.65 6.24 -8.33
CA LEU A 20 4.99 5.67 -8.21
C LEU A 20 5.83 6.39 -7.16
N ALA A 21 5.85 7.72 -7.19
CA ALA A 21 6.60 8.51 -6.22
C ALA A 21 6.16 8.21 -4.78
N PHE A 22 4.85 8.19 -4.52
CA PHE A 22 4.35 7.87 -3.18
C PHE A 22 4.72 6.44 -2.74
N TYR A 23 4.34 5.43 -3.53
CA TYR A 23 4.54 4.05 -3.11
C TYR A 23 6.02 3.64 -3.04
N ARG A 24 6.88 4.22 -3.89
CA ARG A 24 8.33 3.96 -3.87
C ARG A 24 9.06 4.79 -2.83
N ASP A 25 8.86 6.10 -2.84
CA ASP A 25 9.69 7.03 -2.07
C ASP A 25 9.18 7.20 -0.63
N VAL A 26 7.86 7.07 -0.41
CA VAL A 26 7.22 7.24 0.91
C VAL A 26 6.99 5.89 1.60
N LEU A 27 6.44 4.90 0.87
CA LEU A 27 6.20 3.55 1.42
C LEU A 27 7.36 2.56 1.19
N GLY A 28 8.45 3.00 0.57
CA GLY A 28 9.67 2.20 0.43
C GLY A 28 9.56 1.00 -0.52
N MET A 29 8.52 0.90 -1.35
CA MET A 29 8.37 -0.21 -2.29
C MET A 29 9.39 -0.12 -3.43
N THR A 30 9.76 -1.26 -4.00
CA THR A 30 10.72 -1.28 -5.12
C THR A 30 10.01 -1.46 -6.46
N GLN A 31 10.32 -0.62 -7.45
CA GLN A 31 9.74 -0.76 -8.78
C GLN A 31 10.22 -2.04 -9.48
N LEU A 32 9.28 -2.81 -10.03
CA LEU A 32 9.50 -4.01 -10.81
C LEU A 32 9.41 -3.72 -12.32
N PRO A 33 10.07 -4.56 -13.17
CA PRO A 33 9.85 -4.53 -14.61
C PRO A 33 8.38 -4.83 -14.95
N ARG A 34 7.82 -4.08 -15.89
CA ARG A 34 6.43 -4.22 -16.37
C ARG A 34 6.42 -4.06 -17.90
N PRO A 35 5.72 -4.91 -18.66
CA PRO A 35 5.51 -4.69 -20.09
C PRO A 35 4.68 -3.42 -20.32
N ASP A 36 4.76 -2.83 -21.52
CA ASP A 36 3.91 -1.68 -21.85
C ASP A 36 2.44 -2.11 -21.94
N LEU A 37 1.65 -1.65 -20.98
CA LEU A 37 0.21 -1.89 -20.84
C LEU A 37 -0.53 -0.57 -20.63
N GLY A 38 0.06 0.56 -21.06
CA GLY A 38 -0.40 1.91 -20.72
C GLY A 38 0.09 2.39 -19.34
N PRO A 39 -0.32 3.59 -18.90
CA PRO A 39 0.23 4.23 -17.70
C PRO A 39 -0.01 3.41 -16.42
N GLY A 40 1.08 3.11 -15.70
CA GLY A 40 1.03 2.29 -14.49
C GLY A 40 2.38 1.66 -14.15
N TYR A 41 2.47 1.08 -12.96
CA TYR A 41 3.71 0.53 -12.42
C TYR A 41 3.44 -0.75 -11.62
N TRP A 42 4.41 -1.66 -11.61
CA TRP A 42 4.43 -2.80 -10.71
C TRP A 42 5.46 -2.54 -9.63
N LEU A 43 5.10 -2.80 -8.38
CA LEU A 43 5.93 -2.55 -7.21
C LEU A 43 6.02 -3.81 -6.35
N ASP A 44 7.21 -4.11 -5.84
CA ASP A 44 7.44 -5.12 -4.83
C ASP A 44 7.15 -4.56 -3.44
N ALA A 45 6.36 -5.32 -2.68
CA ALA A 45 6.01 -5.09 -1.29
C ALA A 45 6.30 -6.36 -0.48
N GLY A 46 7.59 -6.65 -0.27
CA GLY A 46 8.02 -7.81 0.52
C GLY A 46 7.78 -9.15 -0.17
N GLY A 47 7.93 -9.20 -1.50
CA GLY A 47 7.70 -10.40 -2.31
C GLY A 47 6.26 -10.60 -2.78
N GLN A 48 5.32 -9.73 -2.40
CA GLN A 48 4.02 -9.57 -3.08
C GLN A 48 4.05 -8.30 -3.93
N GLN A 49 3.08 -8.14 -4.83
CA GLN A 49 3.08 -7.01 -5.75
C GLN A 49 1.87 -6.08 -5.55
N VAL A 50 2.14 -4.78 -5.70
CA VAL A 50 1.12 -3.73 -5.87
C VAL A 50 1.18 -3.23 -7.30
N HIS A 51 0.07 -3.33 -8.02
CA HIS A 51 -0.06 -2.85 -9.39
C HIS A 51 -0.80 -1.52 -9.39
N LEU A 52 -0.11 -0.46 -9.80
CA LEU A 52 -0.71 0.85 -10.01
C LEU A 52 -1.26 0.91 -11.44
N MET A 53 -2.53 1.25 -11.57
CA MET A 53 -3.20 1.49 -12.86
C MET A 53 -3.69 2.93 -12.90
N GLU A 54 -3.27 3.69 -13.91
CA GLU A 54 -3.82 5.05 -14.05
C GLU A 54 -5.29 4.97 -14.47
N SER A 55 -6.16 5.60 -13.68
CA SER A 55 -7.59 5.65 -13.95
C SER A 55 -8.25 6.83 -13.24
N ALA A 56 -9.25 7.42 -13.88
CA ALA A 56 -10.12 8.43 -13.27
C ALA A 56 -11.16 7.81 -12.32
N THR A 57 -11.24 6.48 -12.22
CA THR A 57 -12.11 5.79 -11.27
C THR A 57 -11.63 6.05 -9.84
N PRO A 58 -12.47 6.61 -8.95
CA PRO A 58 -12.07 6.84 -7.58
C PRO A 58 -11.85 5.51 -6.83
N PRO A 59 -10.98 5.48 -5.81
CA PRO A 59 -10.80 4.31 -4.98
C PRO A 59 -12.11 3.83 -4.33
N PRO A 60 -12.29 2.51 -4.16
CA PRO A 60 -13.46 1.95 -3.51
C PRO A 60 -13.47 2.25 -2.00
N GLY A 61 -14.12 3.35 -1.58
CA GLY A 61 -14.54 3.64 -0.20
C GLY A 61 -13.61 3.11 0.91
N ALA A 62 -14.08 2.11 1.65
CA ALA A 62 -13.36 1.50 2.79
C ALA A 62 -12.50 0.27 2.42
N ALA A 63 -12.43 -0.10 1.14
CA ALA A 63 -11.59 -1.23 0.74
C ALA A 63 -10.12 -0.83 0.81
N HIS A 64 -9.31 -1.73 1.36
CA HIS A 64 -7.88 -1.54 1.57
C HIS A 64 -7.11 -2.79 1.19
N PHE A 65 -5.80 -2.65 1.10
CA PHE A 65 -4.87 -3.76 1.18
C PHE A 65 -3.91 -3.52 2.33
N ALA A 66 -3.48 -4.60 2.98
CA ALA A 66 -2.55 -4.56 4.08
C ALA A 66 -1.13 -4.92 3.62
N ILE A 67 -0.16 -4.11 4.02
CA ILE A 67 1.27 -4.42 3.89
C ILE A 67 1.84 -4.72 5.26
N ARG A 68 2.74 -5.70 5.32
CA ARG A 68 3.40 -6.09 6.56
C ARG A 68 4.58 -5.16 6.82
N VAL A 69 4.74 -4.75 8.07
CA VAL A 69 5.90 -4.02 8.59
C VAL A 69 6.48 -4.78 9.79
N ASP A 70 7.80 -4.69 9.97
CA ASP A 70 8.49 -5.35 11.09
C ASP A 70 8.28 -4.61 12.42
N ASP A 71 8.21 -3.27 12.36
CA ASP A 71 7.97 -2.38 13.50
C ASP A 71 6.97 -1.29 13.08
N LEU A 72 5.74 -1.39 13.58
CA LEU A 72 4.66 -0.47 13.27
C LEU A 72 4.94 0.92 13.85
N GLU A 73 5.52 1.03 15.03
CA GLU A 73 5.77 2.33 15.65
C GLU A 73 6.83 3.11 14.88
N ALA A 74 7.91 2.42 14.47
CA ALA A 74 8.93 3.01 13.61
C ALA A 74 8.38 3.42 12.24
N ALA A 75 7.59 2.54 11.60
CA ALA A 75 6.98 2.84 10.31
C ALA A 75 6.02 4.04 10.37
N VAL A 76 5.20 4.13 11.43
CA VAL A 76 4.29 5.27 11.60
C VAL A 76 5.06 6.55 11.88
N ALA A 77 6.13 6.51 12.69
CA ALA A 77 6.95 7.68 12.95
C ALA A 77 7.59 8.22 11.66
N ASP A 78 8.19 7.36 10.84
CA ASP A 78 8.80 7.73 9.56
C ASP A 78 7.78 8.37 8.60
N LEU A 79 6.60 7.78 8.48
CA LEU A 79 5.51 8.34 7.66
C LEU A 79 5.04 9.71 8.16
N GLN A 80 4.93 9.88 9.47
CA GLN A 80 4.53 11.17 10.08
C GLN A 80 5.60 12.26 9.85
N GLU A 81 6.89 11.91 9.90
CA GLU A 81 7.99 12.83 9.56
C GLU A 81 7.94 13.28 8.09
N GLN A 82 7.48 12.41 7.20
CA GLN A 82 7.23 12.72 5.79
C GLN A 82 5.90 13.45 5.54
N GLY A 83 5.14 13.77 6.59
CA GLY A 83 3.88 14.52 6.52
C GLY A 83 2.66 13.68 6.14
N VAL A 84 2.73 12.36 6.23
CA VAL A 84 1.60 11.46 6.01
C VAL A 84 0.76 11.34 7.28
N GLU A 85 -0.55 11.54 7.16
CA GLU A 85 -1.48 11.26 8.25
C GLU A 85 -1.69 9.75 8.37
N VAL A 86 -1.49 9.23 9.60
CA VAL A 86 -1.62 7.81 9.90
C VAL A 86 -2.53 7.62 11.11
N GLN A 87 -3.59 6.84 10.93
CA GLN A 87 -4.56 6.50 11.96
C GLN A 87 -4.21 5.15 12.59
N ARG A 88 -3.77 5.16 13.85
CA ARG A 88 -3.58 3.94 14.64
C ARG A 88 -4.92 3.40 15.15
N VAL A 89 -5.04 2.08 15.25
CA VAL A 89 -6.17 1.42 15.93
C VAL A 89 -5.68 0.63 17.15
N PRO A 90 -6.56 0.32 18.13
CA PRO A 90 -6.20 -0.55 19.25
C PRO A 90 -5.72 -1.92 18.76
N PHE A 91 -4.82 -2.56 19.52
CA PHE A 91 -4.38 -3.92 19.26
C PHE A 91 -5.58 -4.88 19.14
N ILE A 92 -5.56 -5.74 18.12
CA ILE A 92 -6.62 -6.72 17.86
C ILE A 92 -6.05 -8.14 17.99
N PRO A 93 -6.49 -8.93 18.99
CA PRO A 93 -6.03 -10.31 19.15
C PRO A 93 -6.19 -11.13 17.86
N GLY A 94 -5.12 -11.78 17.42
CA GLY A 94 -5.08 -12.58 16.19
C GLY A 94 -4.87 -11.78 14.89
N ALA A 95 -5.03 -10.46 14.90
CA ALA A 95 -4.69 -9.58 13.76
C ALA A 95 -3.42 -8.76 14.00
N GLY A 96 -3.03 -8.52 15.26
CA GLY A 96 -1.83 -7.80 15.64
C GLY A 96 -2.06 -6.29 15.78
N TYR A 97 -1.00 -5.52 15.57
CA TYR A 97 -1.05 -4.05 15.53
C TYR A 97 -1.34 -3.58 14.11
N GLN A 98 -2.20 -2.57 14.00
CA GLN A 98 -2.64 -2.04 12.72
C GLN A 98 -2.64 -0.51 12.73
N ALA A 99 -2.29 0.08 11.59
CA ALA A 99 -2.47 1.50 11.33
C ALA A 99 -2.92 1.71 9.87
N PHE A 100 -3.68 2.77 9.62
CA PHE A 100 -4.25 3.06 8.30
C PHE A 100 -3.79 4.42 7.81
N LEU A 101 -3.52 4.51 6.52
CA LEU A 101 -3.21 5.77 5.85
C LEU A 101 -3.93 5.83 4.50
N HIS A 102 -3.99 7.03 3.94
CA HIS A 102 -4.45 7.25 2.58
C HIS A 102 -3.27 7.59 1.67
N ASP A 103 -3.28 7.01 0.46
CA ASP A 103 -2.44 7.51 -0.60
C ASP A 103 -2.98 8.87 -1.15
N PRO A 104 -2.24 9.55 -2.04
CA PRO A 104 -2.67 10.84 -2.60
C PRO A 104 -3.97 10.79 -3.43
N PHE A 105 -4.49 9.60 -3.73
CA PHE A 105 -5.69 9.37 -4.53
C PHE A 105 -6.87 8.88 -3.68
N GLY A 106 -6.66 8.64 -2.39
CA GLY A 106 -7.66 8.16 -1.44
C GLY A 106 -7.71 6.65 -1.26
N ASN A 107 -6.80 5.86 -1.85
CA ASN A 107 -6.70 4.43 -1.56
C ASN A 107 -6.29 4.24 -0.10
N VAL A 108 -6.96 3.33 0.59
CA VAL A 108 -6.64 3.00 1.99
C VAL A 108 -5.55 1.93 1.99
N VAL A 109 -4.45 2.20 2.70
CA VAL A 109 -3.37 1.24 2.95
C VAL A 109 -3.34 0.94 4.44
N GLU A 110 -3.35 -0.35 4.78
CA GLU A 110 -3.13 -0.81 6.15
C GLU A 110 -1.66 -1.20 6.33
N LEU A 111 -1.04 -0.70 7.39
CA LEU A 111 0.21 -1.24 7.93
C LEU A 111 -0.14 -2.27 9.00
N ASN A 112 0.40 -3.48 8.86
CA ASN A 112 0.16 -4.58 9.80
C ASN A 112 1.48 -5.08 10.38
N GLN A 113 1.58 -5.11 11.71
CA GLN A 113 2.60 -5.88 12.42
C GLN A 113 1.89 -7.03 13.15
N PRO A 114 2.14 -8.29 12.76
CA PRO A 114 1.53 -9.43 13.45
C PRO A 114 2.01 -9.51 14.91
N GLU A 115 1.25 -10.25 15.71
CA GLU A 115 1.64 -10.61 17.08
C GLU A 115 2.96 -11.42 17.11
#